data_AF-A0A7Y4RAK7-F1
#
_entry.id   AF-A0A7Y4RAK7-F1
#
_cell.length_a   1.000
_cell.length_b   1.000
_cell.length_c   1.000
_cell.angle_alpha   90.00
_cell.angle_beta   90.00
_cell.angle_gamma   90.00
#
_symmetry.space_group_name_H-M   'P 1'
#
loop_
_entity.id
_entity.type
_entity.pdbx_description
1 polymer ?
#
loop_
_entity_poly.entity_id
_entity_poly.type
_entity_poly.pdbx_seq_one_letter_code
_entity_poly.pdbx_strand_id
1 'polypeptide(L)'
;MLPNKRQWRRVYVMGMVLGIASRFANDAGAEQRLLLCGPYHSGGTQYNEIHSLDPVSCGQQSFEILNSFAAHPTTMNLGPDGLLYVAVDADDTIYRIDPANGSVASSIPVNFANNEDSVPGLVVLANGHILVGREVAGNVRIVDFEPDGAEVGNWLAPSTPGIVMIRHMTITPVGTIAFVNWPAGTSNPNEIREYTMDGVFLRVVIPTTAGMRMYGFEFSSADEILVSDAPSNSIKKYDWVTGSFVGDFVPDAPGTGSEVNWIGRDPISGSLYAANGTTRCVYGWAFDATPLCGGAELFCYSTTGPLYVERMLVAPGCDANDDCDDHDTCTHDACVGGFCFNTDVMFGDVNGIGEVDIFDILCVLDGFAGVYQGPCTLSNDDIAPCEPDGIIDIFCILAVLDAFAGVNDCNCPAGP
;
A
#
# COMPACT_ATOMS: atom_id res chain seq x y z
N MET A 1 18.24 3.39 66.28
CA MET A 1 17.92 2.46 65.18
C MET A 1 17.30 3.24 64.05
N LEU A 2 18.10 3.60 63.05
CA LEU A 2 17.75 4.03 61.69
C LEU A 2 19.07 3.92 60.90
N PRO A 3 19.20 3.06 59.87
CA PRO A 3 20.48 2.85 59.20
C PRO A 3 20.67 3.73 57.95
N ASN A 4 21.89 4.27 57.86
CA ASN A 4 22.71 4.51 56.66
C ASN A 4 22.14 5.32 55.48
N LYS A 5 22.45 6.63 55.49
CA LYS A 5 22.61 7.45 54.29
C LYS A 5 23.90 7.05 53.57
N ARG A 6 23.82 6.37 52.41
CA ARG A 6 24.92 6.30 51.45
C ARG A 6 24.82 7.48 50.48
N GLN A 7 25.79 8.37 50.57
CA GLN A 7 26.06 9.39 49.56
C GLN A 7 26.65 8.71 48.32
N TRP A 8 25.99 8.84 47.18
CA TRP A 8 26.61 8.57 45.89
C TRP A 8 27.20 9.86 45.35
N ARG A 9 28.53 9.88 45.21
CA ARG A 9 29.29 10.92 44.51
C ARG A 9 28.93 10.86 43.03
N ARG A 10 28.46 11.98 42.47
CA ARG A 10 28.42 12.18 41.01
C ARG A 10 29.87 12.28 40.51
N VAL A 11 30.35 11.23 39.85
CA VAL A 11 31.54 11.30 39.02
C VAL A 11 31.07 11.74 37.64
N TYR A 12 31.43 12.96 37.25
CA TYR A 12 31.27 13.42 35.87
C TYR A 12 32.35 12.72 35.03
N VAL A 13 31.98 11.68 34.30
CA VAL A 13 32.79 11.18 33.19
C VAL A 13 32.33 11.92 31.95
N MET A 14 33.16 12.86 31.53
CA MET A 14 33.03 13.63 30.31
C MET A 14 33.41 12.71 29.13
N GLY A 15 32.45 11.93 28.65
CA GLY A 15 32.58 11.10 27.46
C GLY A 15 32.19 11.91 26.22
N MET A 16 33.15 12.16 25.35
CA MET A 16 32.96 12.68 24.00
C MET A 16 31.90 11.84 23.26
N VAL A 17 30.76 12.44 22.91
CA VAL A 17 29.92 11.94 21.82
C VAL A 17 30.52 12.52 20.54
N LEU A 18 31.50 11.79 20.00
CA LEU A 18 31.89 11.87 18.60
C LEU A 18 30.73 11.29 17.79
N GLY A 19 30.33 12.00 16.74
CA GLY A 19 29.14 11.72 15.96
C GLY A 19 29.06 10.30 15.41
N ILE A 20 27.87 9.71 15.56
CA ILE A 20 27.38 8.67 14.65
C ILE A 20 26.41 9.40 13.72
N ALA A 21 27.02 10.10 12.76
CA ALA A 21 26.39 10.43 11.49
C ALA A 21 27.16 9.62 10.45
N SER A 22 26.90 8.32 10.38
CA SER A 22 27.31 7.45 9.28
C SER A 22 26.78 6.03 9.48
N ARG A 23 25.72 5.68 8.74
CA ARG A 23 25.56 4.39 8.03
C ARG A 23 24.27 4.18 7.23
N PHE A 24 23.48 5.22 6.93
CA PHE A 24 22.53 5.17 5.81
C PHE A 24 23.19 5.69 4.53
N ALA A 25 24.30 5.07 4.14
CA ALA A 25 24.99 5.39 2.90
C ALA A 25 25.34 4.08 2.19
N ASN A 26 24.54 3.76 1.19
CA ASN A 26 24.84 2.87 0.06
C ASN A 26 25.01 1.38 0.38
N ASP A 27 23.98 0.72 0.90
CA ASP A 27 23.74 -0.65 0.46
C ASP A 27 22.89 -0.57 -0.82
N ALA A 28 23.51 -0.96 -1.93
CA ALA A 28 22.96 -0.92 -3.28
C ALA A 28 22.02 -2.11 -3.53
N GLY A 29 21.07 -2.30 -2.62
CA GLY A 29 20.28 -3.50 -2.53
C GLY A 29 18.85 -3.34 -3.03
N ALA A 30 18.06 -2.64 -2.25
CA ALA A 30 16.63 -2.57 -2.44
C ALA A 30 16.21 -1.22 -3.05
N GLU A 31 16.11 -1.12 -4.38
CA GLU A 31 15.57 0.09 -5.02
C GLU A 31 14.05 0.18 -4.79
N GLN A 32 13.60 1.19 -4.03
CA GLN A 32 12.19 1.53 -3.95
C GLN A 32 11.66 1.85 -5.34
N ARG A 33 10.49 1.31 -5.70
CA ARG A 33 9.89 1.54 -7.01
C ARG A 33 8.51 2.16 -6.90
N LEU A 34 8.36 3.28 -7.58
CA LEU A 34 7.08 3.92 -7.82
C LEU A 34 6.49 3.36 -9.11
N LEU A 35 5.38 2.64 -8.98
CA LEU A 35 4.65 2.09 -10.10
C LEU A 35 3.54 3.06 -10.52
N LEU A 36 3.45 3.33 -11.82
CA LEU A 36 2.44 4.20 -12.42
C LEU A 36 1.67 3.42 -13.47
N CYS A 37 0.34 3.45 -13.37
CA CYS A 37 -0.58 2.84 -14.33
C CYS A 37 -1.48 3.91 -14.94
N GLY A 38 -1.56 3.92 -16.26
CA GLY A 38 -2.61 4.64 -16.96
C GLY A 38 -2.28 4.93 -18.42
N PRO A 39 -3.30 5.33 -19.20
CA PRO A 39 -3.11 5.70 -20.59
C PRO A 39 -2.33 7.00 -20.70
N TYR A 40 -1.22 6.98 -21.43
CA TYR A 40 -0.49 8.20 -21.79
C TYR A 40 -0.65 8.51 -23.27
N HIS A 41 -0.82 9.78 -23.63
CA HIS A 41 -0.93 10.22 -25.02
C HIS A 41 0.35 10.90 -25.48
N SER A 42 1.06 10.30 -26.44
CA SER A 42 2.20 10.93 -27.11
C SER A 42 1.97 11.06 -28.61
N GLY A 43 1.97 12.29 -29.12
CA GLY A 43 1.86 12.54 -30.56
C GLY A 43 0.57 11.98 -31.20
N GLY A 44 -0.52 11.88 -30.43
CA GLY A 44 -1.79 11.29 -30.89
C GLY A 44 -1.85 9.76 -30.82
N THR A 45 -0.80 9.10 -30.30
CA THR A 45 -0.80 7.66 -29.99
C THR A 45 -1.04 7.48 -28.51
N GLN A 46 -1.93 6.56 -28.16
CA GLN A 46 -2.18 6.15 -26.79
C GLN A 46 -1.24 4.99 -26.42
N TYR A 47 -0.55 5.14 -25.30
CA TYR A 47 0.36 4.16 -24.71
C TYR A 47 -0.33 3.59 -23.49
N ASN A 48 -0.35 2.27 -23.44
CA ASN A 48 -1.04 1.49 -22.42
C ASN A 48 0.02 0.75 -21.62
N GLU A 49 0.72 1.49 -20.77
CA GLU A 49 1.96 1.02 -20.16
C GLU A 49 1.89 1.11 -18.63
N ILE A 50 2.65 0.25 -17.97
CA ILE A 50 3.00 0.40 -16.56
C ILE A 50 4.44 0.87 -16.51
N HIS A 51 4.68 1.91 -15.74
CA HIS A 51 6.02 2.45 -15.55
C HIS A 51 6.51 2.18 -14.14
N SER A 52 7.77 1.82 -14.02
CA SER A 52 8.51 1.86 -12.75
C SER A 52 9.45 3.06 -12.76
N LEU A 53 9.53 3.75 -11.62
CA LEU A 53 10.39 4.90 -11.37
C LEU A 53 11.12 4.73 -10.04
N ASP A 54 12.42 4.99 -10.00
CA ASP A 54 13.16 5.20 -8.75
C ASP A 54 12.89 6.63 -8.22
N PRO A 55 12.15 6.77 -7.10
CA PRO A 55 11.80 8.08 -6.56
C PRO A 55 13.00 8.83 -5.94
N VAL A 56 14.09 8.14 -5.63
CA VAL A 56 15.29 8.71 -4.98
C VAL A 56 16.23 9.33 -6.02
N SER A 57 16.18 8.86 -7.27
CA SER A 57 17.04 9.34 -8.37
C SER A 57 16.78 10.78 -8.83
N CYS A 58 15.68 11.40 -8.38
CA CYS A 58 15.30 12.77 -8.74
C CYS A 58 15.31 13.04 -10.26
N GLY A 59 14.80 12.09 -11.05
CA GLY A 59 14.69 12.21 -12.50
C GLY A 59 15.99 11.90 -13.27
N GLN A 60 17.02 11.34 -12.61
CA GLN A 60 18.29 11.02 -13.26
C GLN A 60 18.40 9.59 -13.82
N GLN A 61 17.64 8.59 -13.34
CA GLN A 61 17.65 7.21 -13.88
C GLN A 61 16.33 6.42 -13.71
N SER A 62 16.24 5.35 -14.52
CA SER A 62 15.27 4.23 -14.58
C SER A 62 13.78 4.56 -14.69
N PHE A 63 13.40 5.07 -15.86
CA PHE A 63 12.07 4.85 -16.40
C PHE A 63 12.09 3.52 -17.18
N GLU A 64 11.44 2.51 -16.64
CA GLU A 64 11.29 1.22 -17.32
C GLU A 64 9.82 1.00 -17.62
N ILE A 65 9.53 0.67 -18.89
CA ILE A 65 8.24 0.11 -19.25
C ILE A 65 8.24 -1.29 -18.66
N LEU A 66 7.52 -1.44 -17.55
CA LEU A 66 7.37 -2.70 -16.85
C LEU A 66 6.52 -3.65 -17.71
N ASN A 67 5.45 -3.12 -18.31
CA ASN A 67 4.61 -3.87 -19.25
C ASN A 67 3.90 -2.92 -20.24
N SER A 68 3.49 -3.46 -21.39
CA SER A 68 2.71 -2.76 -22.42
C SER A 68 1.54 -3.62 -22.87
N PHE A 69 0.33 -3.05 -22.84
CA PHE A 69 -0.90 -3.75 -23.17
C PHE A 69 -1.47 -3.30 -24.52
N ALA A 70 -2.30 -4.15 -25.12
CA ALA A 70 -3.06 -3.78 -26.31
C ALA A 70 -4.18 -2.78 -25.97
N ALA A 71 -4.73 -2.86 -24.76
CA ALA A 71 -5.85 -2.08 -24.24
C ALA A 71 -5.49 -1.28 -22.97
N HIS A 72 -6.41 -0.45 -22.46
CA HIS A 72 -6.07 0.53 -21.42
C HIS A 72 -5.97 -0.14 -20.04
N PRO A 73 -4.81 -0.08 -19.36
CA PRO A 73 -4.75 -0.44 -17.95
C PRO A 73 -5.42 0.66 -17.14
N THR A 74 -6.39 0.29 -16.30
CA THR A 74 -7.30 1.23 -15.62
C THR A 74 -7.08 1.30 -14.13
N THR A 75 -6.53 0.26 -13.51
CA THR A 75 -6.15 0.28 -12.10
C THR A 75 -5.17 -0.86 -11.84
N MET A 76 -4.40 -0.74 -10.75
CA MET A 76 -3.51 -1.80 -10.30
C MET A 76 -3.44 -1.89 -8.78
N ASN A 77 -3.21 -3.06 -8.22
CA ASN A 77 -3.00 -3.23 -6.78
C ASN A 77 -2.02 -4.37 -6.53
N LEU A 78 -1.30 -4.36 -5.40
CA LEU A 78 -0.56 -5.55 -4.99
C LEU A 78 -1.52 -6.58 -4.41
N GLY A 79 -1.31 -7.84 -4.77
CA GLY A 79 -1.94 -8.96 -4.10
C GLY A 79 -1.12 -9.44 -2.90
N PRO A 80 -1.73 -10.30 -2.06
CA PRO A 80 -1.01 -10.96 -0.94
C PRO A 80 0.05 -11.96 -1.43
N ASP A 81 0.02 -12.31 -2.71
CA ASP A 81 0.93 -13.27 -3.37
C ASP A 81 2.21 -12.63 -3.92
N GLY A 82 2.40 -11.34 -3.71
CA GLY A 82 3.56 -10.65 -4.21
C GLY A 82 3.39 -9.94 -5.56
N LEU A 83 2.29 -10.20 -6.25
CA LEU A 83 2.15 -9.81 -7.65
C LEU A 83 1.33 -8.53 -7.81
N LEU A 84 1.63 -7.78 -8.87
CA LEU A 84 0.85 -6.63 -9.28
C LEU A 84 -0.36 -7.11 -10.09
N TYR A 85 -1.56 -6.87 -9.58
CA TYR A 85 -2.82 -7.14 -10.26
C TYR A 85 -3.23 -5.91 -11.04
N VAL A 86 -3.31 -6.02 -12.36
CA VAL A 86 -3.58 -4.90 -13.27
C VAL A 86 -4.85 -5.19 -14.05
N ALA A 87 -5.89 -4.38 -13.86
CA ALA A 87 -7.11 -4.49 -14.63
C ALA A 87 -6.94 -3.79 -15.99
N VAL A 88 -7.19 -4.52 -17.06
CA VAL A 88 -7.14 -4.00 -18.43
C VAL A 88 -8.51 -4.14 -19.06
N ASP A 89 -9.15 -3.01 -19.31
CA ASP A 89 -10.59 -2.90 -19.58
C ASP A 89 -11.01 -3.59 -20.88
N ALA A 90 -10.39 -3.23 -22.01
CA ALA A 90 -10.78 -3.77 -23.31
C ALA A 90 -10.26 -5.21 -23.54
N ASP A 91 -9.38 -5.71 -22.66
CA ASP A 91 -8.90 -7.08 -22.67
C ASP A 91 -9.73 -7.99 -21.75
N ASP A 92 -10.71 -7.46 -21.01
CA ASP A 92 -11.59 -8.26 -20.14
C ASP A 92 -10.82 -9.08 -19.08
N THR A 93 -9.62 -8.60 -18.71
CA THR A 93 -8.61 -9.41 -18.02
C THR A 93 -7.94 -8.63 -16.90
N ILE A 94 -7.65 -9.33 -15.81
CA ILE A 94 -6.71 -8.89 -14.79
C ILE A 94 -5.40 -9.64 -14.99
N TYR A 95 -4.32 -8.91 -15.22
CA TYR A 95 -2.98 -9.49 -15.33
C TYR A 95 -2.30 -9.50 -13.98
N ARG A 96 -1.72 -10.64 -13.58
CA ARG A 96 -0.80 -10.75 -12.45
C ARG A 96 0.61 -10.61 -13.00
N ILE A 97 1.27 -9.52 -12.66
CA ILE A 97 2.59 -9.15 -13.16
C ILE A 97 3.58 -9.22 -12.01
N ASP A 98 4.74 -9.79 -12.27
CA ASP A 98 5.87 -9.73 -11.36
C ASP A 98 6.40 -8.28 -11.34
N PRO A 99 6.26 -7.54 -10.23
CA PRO A 99 6.68 -6.14 -10.17
C PRO A 99 8.21 -5.97 -10.29
N ALA A 100 9.00 -7.05 -10.15
CA ALA A 100 10.46 -7.00 -10.19
C ALA A 100 10.99 -6.78 -11.61
N ASN A 101 10.34 -7.44 -12.57
CA ASN A 101 10.82 -7.54 -13.95
C ASN A 101 9.71 -7.27 -14.98
N GLY A 102 8.46 -7.12 -14.55
CA GLY A 102 7.31 -6.81 -15.37
C GLY A 102 6.75 -7.95 -16.20
N SER A 103 7.25 -9.17 -15.99
CA SER A 103 6.74 -10.35 -16.66
C SER A 103 5.32 -10.68 -16.19
N VAL A 104 4.48 -11.10 -17.14
CA VAL A 104 3.13 -11.59 -16.82
C VAL A 104 3.26 -12.99 -16.25
N ALA A 105 2.98 -13.15 -14.96
CA ALA A 105 2.96 -14.44 -14.28
C ALA A 105 1.71 -15.25 -14.64
N SER A 106 0.54 -14.58 -14.68
CA SER A 106 -0.72 -15.18 -15.11
C SER A 106 -1.73 -14.11 -15.53
N SER A 107 -2.85 -14.55 -16.13
CA SER A 107 -3.97 -13.71 -16.53
C SER A 107 -5.27 -14.31 -16.02
N ILE A 108 -6.14 -13.48 -15.47
CA ILE A 108 -7.43 -13.85 -14.88
C ILE A 108 -8.52 -13.25 -15.76
N PRO A 109 -9.27 -14.07 -16.53
CA PRO A 109 -10.36 -13.57 -17.34
C PRO A 109 -11.54 -13.22 -16.44
N VAL A 110 -11.91 -11.96 -16.39
CA VAL A 110 -13.04 -11.48 -15.57
C VAL A 110 -14.22 -11.02 -16.42
N ASN A 111 -14.07 -10.95 -17.75
CA ASN A 111 -15.13 -10.63 -18.71
C ASN A 111 -15.85 -9.33 -18.29
N PHE A 112 -15.21 -8.18 -18.52
CA PHE A 112 -15.81 -6.85 -18.40
C PHE A 112 -16.84 -6.64 -19.53
N ALA A 113 -17.83 -7.53 -19.58
CA ALA A 113 -18.80 -7.67 -20.64
C ALA A 113 -19.26 -6.29 -21.16
N ASN A 114 -19.08 -6.03 -22.45
CA ASN A 114 -19.79 -4.99 -23.23
C ASN A 114 -19.32 -3.52 -23.16
N ASN A 115 -18.01 -3.23 -23.27
CA ASN A 115 -17.51 -1.82 -23.29
C ASN A 115 -17.94 -1.06 -22.03
N GLU A 116 -17.84 -1.70 -20.86
CA GLU A 116 -18.14 -1.08 -19.58
C GLU A 116 -17.12 0.04 -19.31
N ASP A 117 -17.63 1.24 -19.06
CA ASP A 117 -16.84 2.45 -18.86
C ASP A 117 -16.05 2.31 -17.54
N SER A 118 -14.77 1.95 -17.66
CA SER A 118 -13.74 1.93 -16.61
C SER A 118 -13.87 0.88 -15.51
N VAL A 119 -12.72 0.34 -15.10
CA VAL A 119 -12.53 -0.42 -13.85
C VAL A 119 -11.80 0.51 -12.87
N PRO A 120 -12.53 1.32 -12.09
CA PRO A 120 -11.91 2.44 -11.37
C PRO A 120 -11.34 2.04 -9.99
N GLY A 121 -11.51 0.77 -9.60
CA GLY A 121 -10.99 0.24 -8.34
C GLY A 121 -10.88 -1.28 -8.35
N LEU A 122 -9.77 -1.78 -7.82
CA LEU A 122 -9.48 -3.20 -7.64
C LEU A 122 -8.84 -3.41 -6.28
N VAL A 123 -9.29 -4.42 -5.56
CA VAL A 123 -8.70 -4.91 -4.30
C VAL A 123 -8.58 -6.42 -4.36
N VAL A 124 -7.45 -6.95 -3.88
CA VAL A 124 -7.23 -8.39 -3.71
C VAL A 124 -7.27 -8.66 -2.21
N LEU A 125 -8.14 -9.58 -1.80
CA LEU A 125 -8.30 -9.98 -0.41
C LEU A 125 -7.25 -11.04 -0.05
N ALA A 126 -6.97 -11.21 1.25
CA ALA A 126 -6.00 -12.20 1.74
C ALA A 126 -6.33 -13.64 1.32
N ASN A 127 -7.63 -13.98 1.20
CA ASN A 127 -8.09 -15.28 0.69
C ASN A 127 -7.98 -15.43 -0.84
N GLY A 128 -7.41 -14.45 -1.54
CA GLY A 128 -7.22 -14.44 -2.99
C GLY A 128 -8.44 -13.98 -3.81
N HIS A 129 -9.59 -13.72 -3.18
CA HIS A 129 -10.73 -13.13 -3.88
C HIS A 129 -10.39 -11.72 -4.40
N ILE A 130 -10.98 -11.35 -5.51
CA ILE A 130 -10.71 -10.09 -6.18
C ILE A 130 -12.01 -9.29 -6.27
N LEU A 131 -12.03 -8.15 -5.59
CA LEU A 131 -13.12 -7.20 -5.66
C LEU A 131 -12.84 -6.18 -6.73
N VAL A 132 -13.77 -6.02 -7.66
CA VAL A 132 -13.62 -5.12 -8.79
C VAL A 132 -14.82 -4.18 -8.90
N GLY A 133 -14.54 -2.89 -8.84
CA GLY A 133 -15.53 -1.86 -9.14
C GLY A 133 -15.90 -1.90 -10.61
N ARG A 134 -17.21 -1.94 -10.90
CA ARG A 134 -17.75 -1.89 -12.25
C ARG A 134 -18.78 -0.79 -12.40
N GLU A 135 -18.69 -0.05 -13.49
CA GLU A 135 -19.67 0.95 -13.88
C GLU A 135 -20.33 0.57 -15.20
N VAL A 136 -21.67 0.44 -15.17
CA VAL A 136 -22.46 0.07 -16.34
C VAL A 136 -23.59 1.07 -16.51
N ALA A 137 -23.45 2.02 -17.45
CA ALA A 137 -24.49 3.01 -17.76
C ALA A 137 -25.02 3.77 -16.52
N GLY A 138 -24.12 4.21 -15.63
CA GLY A 138 -24.45 4.88 -14.38
C GLY A 138 -24.91 3.95 -13.24
N ASN A 139 -24.82 2.64 -13.45
CA ASN A 139 -25.06 1.62 -12.44
C ASN A 139 -23.73 1.10 -11.89
N VAL A 140 -23.41 1.50 -10.67
CA VAL A 140 -22.19 1.09 -9.99
C VAL A 140 -22.44 -0.13 -9.14
N ARG A 141 -21.54 -1.11 -9.26
CA ARG A 141 -21.48 -2.31 -8.44
C ARG A 141 -20.03 -2.67 -8.14
N ILE A 142 -19.82 -3.49 -7.12
CA ILE A 142 -18.55 -4.18 -6.90
C ILE A 142 -18.84 -5.65 -7.04
N VAL A 143 -18.10 -6.30 -7.93
CA VAL A 143 -18.23 -7.73 -8.21
C VAL A 143 -17.09 -8.46 -7.51
N ASP A 144 -17.43 -9.57 -6.89
CA ASP A 144 -16.49 -10.49 -6.26
C ASP A 144 -16.16 -11.61 -7.26
N PHE A 145 -14.86 -11.84 -7.45
CA PHE A 145 -14.31 -12.90 -8.27
C PHE A 145 -13.46 -13.84 -7.42
N GLU A 146 -13.59 -15.13 -7.69
CA GLU A 146 -12.64 -16.15 -7.25
C GLU A 146 -11.23 -15.85 -7.82
N PRO A 147 -10.16 -16.41 -7.21
CA PRO A 147 -8.79 -16.24 -7.70
C PRO A 147 -8.58 -16.67 -9.17
N ASP A 148 -9.44 -17.53 -9.71
CA ASP A 148 -9.40 -18.00 -11.10
C ASP A 148 -10.22 -17.14 -12.08
N GLY A 149 -10.92 -16.11 -11.58
CA GLY A 149 -11.74 -15.19 -12.37
C GLY A 149 -13.20 -15.59 -12.47
N ALA A 150 -13.64 -16.67 -11.82
CA ALA A 150 -15.06 -16.99 -11.74
C ALA A 150 -15.82 -15.93 -10.93
N GLU A 151 -16.88 -15.37 -11.50
CA GLU A 151 -17.76 -14.42 -10.77
C GLU A 151 -18.52 -15.17 -9.66
N VAL A 152 -18.31 -14.74 -8.41
CA VAL A 152 -19.07 -15.22 -7.23
C VAL A 152 -20.41 -14.51 -7.19
N GLY A 153 -20.40 -13.19 -7.38
CA GLY A 153 -21.59 -12.35 -7.40
C GLY A 153 -21.28 -10.88 -7.09
N ASN A 154 -22.33 -10.12 -6.78
CA ASN A 154 -22.16 -8.73 -6.39
C ASN A 154 -21.84 -8.64 -4.89
N TRP A 155 -20.65 -8.14 -4.58
CA TRP A 155 -20.27 -7.72 -3.23
C TRP A 155 -21.03 -6.44 -2.82
N LEU A 156 -21.07 -5.47 -3.73
CA LEU A 156 -21.92 -4.29 -3.61
C LEU A 156 -22.98 -4.33 -4.70
N ALA A 157 -24.24 -4.32 -4.28
CA ALA A 157 -25.37 -4.41 -5.20
C ALA A 157 -25.39 -3.26 -6.21
N PRO A 158 -25.83 -3.52 -7.46
CA PRO A 158 -26.06 -2.47 -8.43
C PRO A 158 -27.04 -1.42 -7.90
N SER A 159 -26.79 -0.15 -8.21
CA SER A 159 -27.66 1.00 -7.90
C SER A 159 -27.83 1.21 -6.40
N THR A 160 -26.82 0.86 -5.61
CA THR A 160 -26.77 1.16 -4.19
C THR A 160 -26.99 2.68 -3.99
N PRO A 161 -27.99 3.09 -3.19
CA PRO A 161 -28.37 4.49 -3.07
C PRO A 161 -27.20 5.42 -2.73
N GLY A 162 -27.06 6.47 -3.55
CA GLY A 162 -26.06 7.50 -3.36
C GLY A 162 -24.65 7.12 -3.82
N ILE A 163 -24.41 5.94 -4.39
CA ILE A 163 -23.15 5.63 -5.05
C ILE A 163 -23.29 5.96 -6.53
N VAL A 164 -22.40 6.82 -7.02
CA VAL A 164 -22.47 7.31 -8.40
C VAL A 164 -21.30 6.82 -9.23
N MET A 165 -20.11 6.74 -8.64
CA MET A 165 -18.93 6.19 -9.26
C MET A 165 -17.98 5.73 -8.17
N ILE A 166 -17.35 4.58 -8.33
CA ILE A 166 -16.25 4.18 -7.45
C ILE A 166 -14.98 4.75 -8.08
N ARG A 167 -14.09 5.32 -7.28
CA ARG A 167 -12.66 5.47 -7.56
C ARG A 167 -11.91 4.93 -6.37
N HIS A 168 -10.59 4.81 -6.48
CA HIS A 168 -9.66 4.34 -5.43
C HIS A 168 -10.32 3.50 -4.35
N MET A 169 -10.25 2.18 -4.51
CA MET A 169 -10.68 1.22 -3.51
C MET A 169 -9.46 0.60 -2.83
N THR A 170 -9.49 0.50 -1.50
CA THR A 170 -8.42 -0.13 -0.72
C THR A 170 -8.96 -0.84 0.51
N ILE A 171 -8.14 -1.72 1.08
CA ILE A 171 -8.36 -2.31 2.41
C ILE A 171 -7.83 -1.30 3.44
N THR A 172 -8.61 -1.06 4.49
CA THR A 172 -8.23 -0.15 5.56
C THR A 172 -7.34 -0.86 6.58
N PRO A 173 -6.61 -0.12 7.43
CA PRO A 173 -5.79 -0.71 8.51
C PRO A 173 -6.57 -1.56 9.53
N VAL A 174 -7.91 -1.49 9.52
CA VAL A 174 -8.78 -2.25 10.44
C VAL A 174 -9.51 -3.40 9.75
N GLY A 175 -9.08 -3.77 8.53
CA GLY A 175 -9.67 -4.89 7.79
C GLY A 175 -11.07 -4.61 7.27
N THR A 176 -11.35 -3.37 6.86
CA THR A 176 -12.58 -2.98 6.15
C THR A 176 -12.24 -2.54 4.72
N ILE A 177 -13.26 -2.27 3.89
CA ILE A 177 -13.06 -1.74 2.53
C ILE A 177 -13.53 -0.30 2.47
N ALA A 178 -12.68 0.57 1.93
CA ALA A 178 -13.01 1.96 1.70
C ALA A 178 -12.82 2.33 0.23
N PHE A 179 -13.67 3.23 -0.25
CA PHE A 179 -13.50 3.80 -1.59
C PHE A 179 -14.00 5.24 -1.70
N VAL A 180 -13.50 5.93 -2.73
CA VAL A 180 -14.00 7.25 -3.12
C VAL A 180 -15.27 7.08 -3.93
N ASN A 181 -16.38 7.61 -3.42
CA ASN A 181 -17.60 7.80 -4.17
C ASN A 181 -17.50 9.13 -4.91
N TRP A 182 -17.30 9.06 -6.22
CA TRP A 182 -16.94 10.20 -7.06
C TRP A 182 -18.14 10.72 -7.86
N PRO A 183 -18.25 12.04 -8.08
CA PRO A 183 -19.44 12.62 -8.68
C PRO A 183 -19.45 12.53 -10.21
N ALA A 184 -20.56 12.04 -10.78
CA ALA A 184 -20.89 12.31 -12.19
C ALA A 184 -21.37 13.78 -12.35
N GLY A 185 -20.44 14.74 -12.31
CA GLY A 185 -20.72 16.18 -12.50
C GLY A 185 -20.56 17.05 -11.25
N THR A 186 -21.31 18.15 -11.15
CA THR A 186 -21.10 19.20 -10.12
C THR A 186 -21.95 19.05 -8.85
N SER A 187 -22.83 18.04 -8.77
CA SER A 187 -23.92 18.03 -7.75
C SER A 187 -24.20 16.68 -7.09
N ASN A 188 -23.27 15.75 -7.13
CA ASN A 188 -23.42 14.41 -6.56
C ASN A 188 -22.23 14.06 -5.64
N PRO A 189 -22.30 12.99 -4.83
CA PRO A 189 -21.40 12.86 -3.70
C PRO A 189 -19.94 12.76 -4.14
N ASN A 190 -19.10 13.49 -3.43
CA ASN A 190 -17.65 13.37 -3.45
C ASN A 190 -17.25 13.05 -2.01
N GLU A 191 -17.31 11.78 -1.64
CA GLU A 191 -17.18 11.32 -0.26
C GLU A 191 -16.38 10.01 -0.18
N ILE A 192 -15.75 9.74 0.96
CA ILE A 192 -15.12 8.45 1.23
C ILE A 192 -16.09 7.62 2.06
N ARG A 193 -16.41 6.41 1.59
CA ARG A 193 -17.30 5.48 2.28
C ARG A 193 -16.54 4.24 2.73
N GLU A 194 -16.97 3.68 3.86
CA GLU A 194 -16.41 2.48 4.48
C GLU A 194 -17.48 1.39 4.61
N TYR A 195 -17.07 0.15 4.38
CA TYR A 195 -17.90 -1.04 4.37
C TYR A 195 -17.15 -2.21 5.03
N THR A 196 -17.88 -3.14 5.63
CA THR A 196 -17.30 -4.43 6.08
C THR A 196 -16.79 -5.24 4.90
N MET A 197 -15.94 -6.23 5.16
CA MET A 197 -15.49 -7.20 4.13
C MET A 197 -16.63 -7.97 3.46
N ASP A 198 -17.83 -8.03 4.06
CA ASP A 198 -19.03 -8.63 3.45
C ASP A 198 -19.96 -7.63 2.72
N GLY A 199 -19.51 -6.39 2.48
CA GLY A 199 -20.29 -5.39 1.73
C GLY A 199 -21.34 -4.63 2.53
N VAL A 200 -21.36 -4.75 3.86
CA VAL A 200 -22.27 -3.97 4.73
C VAL A 200 -21.73 -2.56 4.90
N PHE A 201 -22.55 -1.55 4.55
CA PHE A 201 -22.20 -0.15 4.75
C PHE A 201 -22.00 0.17 6.24
N LEU A 202 -20.83 0.73 6.57
CA LEU A 202 -20.49 1.16 7.91
C LEU A 202 -20.77 2.65 8.10
N ARG A 203 -20.14 3.49 7.28
CA ARG A 203 -20.24 4.95 7.42
C ARG A 203 -19.73 5.71 6.20
N VAL A 204 -20.10 7.00 6.15
CA VAL A 204 -19.36 8.00 5.39
C VAL A 204 -18.24 8.50 6.29
N VAL A 205 -16.99 8.31 5.86
CA VAL A 205 -15.81 8.77 6.60
C VAL A 205 -15.60 10.25 6.35
N ILE A 206 -15.43 10.63 5.09
CA ILE A 206 -15.27 12.04 4.70
C ILE A 206 -16.50 12.43 3.90
N PRO A 207 -17.35 13.34 4.40
CA PRO A 207 -18.57 13.73 3.70
C PRO A 207 -18.28 14.63 2.51
N THR A 208 -19.27 14.76 1.63
CA THR A 208 -19.21 15.69 0.50
C THR A 208 -18.94 17.11 0.99
N THR A 209 -17.77 17.62 0.64
CA THR A 209 -17.32 18.96 1.01
C THR A 209 -17.39 19.88 -0.21
N ALA A 210 -18.04 21.03 -0.05
CA ALA A 210 -18.24 21.96 -1.16
C ALA A 210 -16.89 22.44 -1.74
N GLY A 211 -16.74 22.31 -3.06
CA GLY A 211 -15.52 22.73 -3.77
C GLY A 211 -14.39 21.72 -3.76
N MET A 212 -14.52 20.60 -3.03
CA MET A 212 -13.55 19.51 -3.08
C MET A 212 -13.86 18.52 -4.21
N ARG A 213 -12.80 17.93 -4.78
CA ARG A 213 -12.91 16.78 -5.69
C ARG A 213 -11.80 15.79 -5.37
N MET A 214 -12.18 14.68 -4.73
CA MET A 214 -11.26 13.64 -4.28
C MET A 214 -11.06 12.64 -5.39
N TYR A 215 -9.81 12.24 -5.64
CA TYR A 215 -9.48 11.24 -6.67
C TYR A 215 -8.83 10.00 -6.07
N GLY A 216 -7.99 10.19 -5.06
CA GLY A 216 -7.36 9.12 -4.30
C GLY A 216 -7.15 9.53 -2.84
N PHE A 217 -6.93 8.52 -2.00
CA PHE A 217 -6.57 8.70 -0.61
C PHE A 217 -5.54 7.65 -0.20
N GLU A 218 -4.76 7.92 0.83
CA GLU A 218 -3.80 6.97 1.39
C GLU A 218 -3.79 7.06 2.90
N PHE A 219 -3.60 5.94 3.59
CA PHE A 219 -3.43 5.94 5.03
C PHE A 219 -2.00 6.38 5.39
N SER A 220 -1.87 7.41 6.22
CA SER A 220 -0.59 7.79 6.81
C SER A 220 -0.34 7.10 8.15
N SER A 221 -1.41 6.62 8.80
CA SER A 221 -1.41 5.76 9.98
C SER A 221 -2.78 5.08 10.15
N ALA A 222 -2.97 4.26 11.18
CA ALA A 222 -4.26 3.65 11.50
C ALA A 222 -5.41 4.67 11.71
N ASP A 223 -5.07 5.88 12.19
CA ASP A 223 -6.04 6.90 12.55
C ASP A 223 -6.03 8.12 11.61
N GLU A 224 -5.20 8.12 10.57
CA GLU A 224 -4.99 9.29 9.72
C GLU A 224 -4.98 8.92 8.24
N ILE A 225 -5.72 9.70 7.45
CA ILE A 225 -5.88 9.55 6.01
C ILE A 225 -5.48 10.84 5.30
N LEU A 226 -4.71 10.69 4.23
CA LEU A 226 -4.34 11.72 3.28
C LEU A 226 -5.24 11.63 2.07
N VAL A 227 -5.67 12.77 1.52
CA VAL A 227 -6.67 12.83 0.47
C VAL A 227 -6.25 13.85 -0.58
N SER A 228 -6.23 13.46 -1.85
CA SER A 228 -6.02 14.41 -2.94
C SER A 228 -7.23 15.32 -3.10
N ASP A 229 -7.00 16.64 -3.19
CA ASP A 229 -8.04 17.61 -3.51
C ASP A 229 -7.68 18.37 -4.80
N ALA A 230 -8.15 17.82 -5.92
CA ALA A 230 -7.78 18.29 -7.25
C ALA A 230 -8.03 19.80 -7.49
N PRO A 231 -9.18 20.39 -7.13
CA PRO A 231 -9.48 21.79 -7.41
C PRO A 231 -8.63 22.76 -6.60
N SER A 232 -8.23 22.39 -5.37
CA SER A 232 -7.37 23.22 -4.54
C SER A 232 -5.88 22.94 -4.71
N ASN A 233 -5.51 21.96 -5.56
CA ASN A 233 -4.14 21.53 -5.78
C ASN A 233 -3.42 21.14 -4.45
N SER A 234 -4.17 20.57 -3.52
CA SER A 234 -3.66 20.27 -2.18
C SER A 234 -3.83 18.80 -1.82
N ILE A 235 -3.05 18.37 -0.84
CA ILE A 235 -3.21 17.07 -0.19
C ILE A 235 -3.64 17.35 1.24
N LYS A 236 -4.83 16.87 1.58
CA LYS A 236 -5.51 17.16 2.85
C LYS A 236 -5.39 15.99 3.81
N LYS A 237 -5.30 16.30 5.09
CA LYS A 237 -5.19 15.35 6.18
C LYS A 237 -6.49 15.31 6.97
N TYR A 238 -7.00 14.11 7.20
CA TYR A 238 -8.19 13.87 8.00
C TYR A 238 -7.91 12.82 9.06
N ASP A 239 -8.63 12.95 10.16
CA ASP A 239 -8.73 11.92 11.19
C ASP A 239 -9.68 10.84 10.68
N TRP A 240 -9.17 9.63 10.47
CA TRP A 240 -9.93 8.50 9.92
C TRP A 240 -11.07 8.08 10.85
N VAL A 241 -10.86 8.18 12.17
CA VAL A 241 -11.84 7.75 13.17
C VAL A 241 -13.06 8.68 13.22
N THR A 242 -12.87 9.97 13.06
CA THR A 242 -13.93 10.99 13.18
C THR A 242 -14.37 11.59 11.86
N GLY A 243 -13.57 11.44 10.79
CA GLY A 243 -13.77 12.12 9.51
C GLY A 243 -13.41 13.61 9.54
N SER A 244 -12.81 14.09 10.63
CA SER A 244 -12.54 15.51 10.83
C SER A 244 -11.33 15.96 10.02
N PHE A 245 -11.44 17.12 9.37
CA PHE A 245 -10.29 17.76 8.73
C PHE A 245 -9.27 18.22 9.78
N VAL A 246 -8.04 17.76 9.65
CA VAL A 246 -6.93 18.07 10.58
C VAL A 246 -6.12 19.26 10.06
N GLY A 247 -5.87 19.30 8.76
CA GLY A 247 -5.07 20.34 8.11
C GLY A 247 -4.63 19.95 6.70
N ASP A 248 -3.91 20.83 6.03
CA ASP A 248 -3.27 20.49 4.77
C ASP A 248 -1.93 19.78 5.05
N PHE A 249 -1.69 18.64 4.41
CA PHE A 249 -0.39 17.99 4.38
C PHE A 249 0.51 18.70 3.38
N VAL A 250 0.00 18.91 2.16
CA VAL A 250 0.64 19.73 1.13
C VAL A 250 -0.37 20.82 0.73
N PRO A 251 -0.16 22.09 1.13
CA PRO A 251 -1.13 23.16 0.88
C PRO A 251 -1.15 23.65 -0.57
N ASP A 252 -0.05 23.49 -1.31
CA ASP A 252 0.07 23.81 -2.73
C ASP A 252 1.09 22.85 -3.35
N ALA A 253 0.59 21.80 -4.01
CA ALA A 253 1.47 20.84 -4.67
C ALA A 253 2.18 21.52 -5.85
N PRO A 254 3.50 21.31 -6.06
CA PRO A 254 4.20 21.96 -7.15
C PRO A 254 3.54 21.65 -8.51
N GLY A 255 3.58 22.66 -9.37
CA GLY A 255 2.92 22.64 -10.68
C GLY A 255 1.88 23.74 -10.81
N THR A 256 1.94 24.51 -11.89
CA THR A 256 0.95 25.57 -12.13
C THR A 256 -0.36 24.95 -12.64
N GLY A 257 -1.33 24.73 -11.74
CA GLY A 257 -2.68 24.31 -12.12
C GLY A 257 -3.30 23.29 -11.16
N SER A 258 -4.62 23.39 -11.01
CA SER A 258 -5.45 22.52 -10.16
C SER A 258 -5.63 21.14 -10.80
N GLU A 259 -4.92 20.11 -10.34
CA GLU A 259 -5.31 18.69 -10.55
C GLU A 259 -4.32 17.71 -9.87
N VAL A 260 -4.19 17.74 -8.54
CA VAL A 260 -3.63 16.57 -7.84
C VAL A 260 -4.64 15.44 -7.98
N ASN A 261 -4.33 14.46 -8.82
CA ASN A 261 -5.23 13.36 -9.15
C ASN A 261 -4.98 12.20 -8.19
N TRP A 262 -3.92 11.44 -8.43
CA TRP A 262 -3.62 10.27 -7.62
C TRP A 262 -2.51 10.56 -6.61
N ILE A 263 -2.59 9.91 -5.46
CA ILE A 263 -1.53 9.88 -4.45
C ILE A 263 -1.19 8.44 -4.13
N GLY A 264 0.06 8.19 -3.77
CA GLY A 264 0.57 6.88 -3.37
C GLY A 264 1.62 7.11 -2.30
N ARG A 265 1.66 6.26 -1.28
CA ARG A 265 2.55 6.41 -0.14
C ARG A 265 3.48 5.22 -0.03
N ASP A 266 4.73 5.51 0.27
CA ASP A 266 5.70 4.49 0.65
C ASP A 266 5.35 3.98 2.05
N PRO A 267 5.03 2.68 2.22
CA PRO A 267 4.73 2.13 3.54
C PRO A 267 5.94 2.23 4.49
N ILE A 268 7.18 2.15 3.98
CA ILE A 268 8.39 2.13 4.81
C ILE A 268 8.80 3.55 5.19
N SER A 269 9.16 4.40 4.22
CA SER A 269 9.66 5.74 4.54
C SER A 269 8.55 6.73 4.93
N GLY A 270 7.30 6.38 4.63
CA GLY A 270 6.16 7.28 4.74
C GLY A 270 6.15 8.42 3.73
N SER A 271 7.08 8.41 2.77
CA SER A 271 7.11 9.39 1.67
C SER A 271 5.83 9.31 0.85
N LEU A 272 5.35 10.46 0.43
CA LEU A 272 4.15 10.61 -0.38
C LEU A 272 4.53 11.03 -1.79
N TYR A 273 3.85 10.44 -2.76
CA TYR A 273 3.95 10.81 -4.16
C TYR A 273 2.60 11.29 -4.64
N ALA A 274 2.59 12.23 -5.59
CA ALA A 274 1.36 12.71 -6.20
C ALA A 274 1.53 12.94 -7.70
N ALA A 275 0.56 12.49 -8.48
CA ALA A 275 0.46 12.78 -9.90
C ALA A 275 -0.37 14.04 -10.12
N ASN A 276 0.19 15.01 -10.84
CA ASN A 276 -0.52 16.21 -11.24
C ASN A 276 -1.01 16.07 -12.69
N GLY A 277 -2.33 16.10 -12.90
CA GLY A 277 -2.95 15.94 -14.22
C GLY A 277 -2.67 17.09 -15.17
N THR A 278 -2.49 18.31 -14.63
CA THR A 278 -2.21 19.52 -15.41
C THR A 278 -0.75 19.56 -15.87
N THR A 279 0.21 19.39 -14.95
CA THR A 279 1.64 19.42 -15.31
C THR A 279 2.12 18.10 -15.91
N ARG A 280 1.39 17.00 -15.68
CA ARG A 280 1.72 15.65 -16.15
C ARG A 280 3.02 15.14 -15.54
N CYS A 281 3.21 15.54 -14.31
CA CYS A 281 4.40 15.21 -13.57
C CYS A 281 4.03 14.55 -12.25
N VAL A 282 4.95 13.74 -11.78
CA VAL A 282 4.93 13.14 -10.47
C VAL A 282 5.85 13.95 -9.56
N TYR A 283 5.34 14.28 -8.39
CA TYR A 283 6.04 14.97 -7.33
C TYR A 283 6.11 14.08 -6.10
N GLY A 284 7.10 14.32 -5.25
CA GLY A 284 7.29 13.57 -4.01
C GLY A 284 7.53 14.48 -2.81
N TRP A 285 7.13 14.02 -1.64
CA TRP A 285 7.36 14.65 -0.35
C TRP A 285 7.77 13.58 0.66
N ALA A 286 8.68 13.91 1.56
CA ALA A 286 8.97 13.09 2.72
C ALA A 286 7.75 13.07 3.67
N PHE A 287 7.77 12.19 4.66
CA PHE A 287 6.69 12.06 5.65
C PHE A 287 6.37 13.36 6.40
N ASP A 288 7.34 14.27 6.56
CA ASP A 288 7.16 15.58 7.20
C ASP A 288 6.68 16.68 6.24
N ALA A 289 6.21 16.30 5.05
CA ALA A 289 5.82 17.17 3.94
C ALA A 289 6.97 18.00 3.32
N THR A 290 8.24 17.71 3.66
CA THR A 290 9.38 18.31 2.95
C THR A 290 9.41 17.82 1.51
N PRO A 291 9.44 18.70 0.49
CA PRO A 291 9.50 18.26 -0.91
C PRO A 291 10.76 17.43 -1.19
N LEU A 292 10.58 16.26 -1.80
CA LEU A 292 11.68 15.48 -2.34
C LEU A 292 12.30 16.24 -3.52
N CYS A 293 13.59 16.00 -3.77
CA CYS A 293 14.30 16.60 -4.92
C CYS A 293 14.24 18.13 -4.96
N GLY A 294 14.11 18.79 -3.80
CA GLY A 294 13.97 20.24 -3.72
C GLY A 294 12.68 20.78 -4.33
N GLY A 295 11.66 19.94 -4.49
CA GLY A 295 10.39 20.28 -5.13
C GLY A 295 10.41 20.21 -6.65
N ALA A 296 11.51 19.73 -7.24
CA ALA A 296 11.55 19.40 -8.66
C ALA A 296 10.64 18.21 -8.98
N GLU A 297 10.22 18.12 -10.24
CA GLU A 297 9.50 16.96 -10.74
C GLU A 297 10.36 15.70 -10.64
N LEU A 298 9.80 14.61 -10.10
CA LEU A 298 10.45 13.30 -10.13
C LEU A 298 10.43 12.72 -11.55
N PHE A 299 9.29 12.89 -12.21
CA PHE A 299 9.06 12.40 -13.56
C PHE A 299 8.02 13.27 -14.26
N CYS A 300 8.19 13.51 -15.56
CA CYS A 300 7.22 14.19 -16.39
C CYS A 300 7.09 13.49 -17.73
N TYR A 301 5.86 13.43 -18.23
CA TYR A 301 5.64 12.96 -19.58
C TYR A 301 5.81 14.11 -20.60
N SER A 302 6.48 13.82 -21.74
CA SER A 302 7.11 14.83 -22.60
C SER A 302 6.23 15.42 -23.73
N THR A 303 4.93 15.14 -23.81
CA THR A 303 4.10 15.50 -24.99
C THR A 303 2.65 15.90 -24.66
N THR A 304 1.91 16.36 -25.69
CA THR A 304 0.55 16.90 -25.64
C THR A 304 -0.52 15.83 -25.35
N GLY A 305 -1.25 15.99 -24.24
CA GLY A 305 -2.39 15.15 -23.82
C GLY A 305 -2.41 14.97 -22.29
N PRO A 306 -3.57 14.92 -21.61
CA PRO A 306 -3.64 14.76 -20.16
C PRO A 306 -2.93 13.48 -19.69
N LEU A 307 -2.22 13.56 -18.56
CA LEU A 307 -1.74 12.39 -17.84
C LEU A 307 -2.86 11.92 -16.93
N TYR A 308 -3.42 10.76 -17.23
CA TYR A 308 -4.30 10.06 -16.31
C TYR A 308 -3.47 8.95 -15.66
N VAL A 309 -2.74 9.30 -14.60
CA VAL A 309 -2.31 8.26 -13.66
C VAL A 309 -3.58 7.79 -12.98
N GLU A 310 -4.08 6.65 -13.42
CA GLU A 310 -5.28 6.04 -12.85
C GLU A 310 -4.97 5.36 -11.52
N ARG A 311 -3.71 4.96 -11.32
CA ARG A 311 -3.21 4.48 -10.04
C ARG A 311 -1.70 4.66 -9.92
N MET A 312 -1.27 4.96 -8.70
CA MET A 312 0.12 4.97 -8.28
C MET A 312 0.26 4.07 -7.06
N LEU A 313 1.33 3.30 -7.04
CA LEU A 313 1.65 2.37 -5.97
C LEU A 313 3.13 2.51 -5.67
N VAL A 314 3.47 2.62 -4.39
CA VAL A 314 4.87 2.51 -3.98
C VAL A 314 5.05 1.09 -3.51
N ALA A 315 5.94 0.39 -4.18
CA ALA A 315 6.25 -0.96 -3.83
C ALA A 315 7.64 -0.89 -3.14
N PRO A 316 7.69 -1.10 -1.81
CA PRO A 316 8.91 -0.94 -1.03
C PRO A 316 9.97 -1.88 -1.57
N GLY A 317 11.15 -1.36 -1.89
CA GLY A 317 12.27 -2.21 -2.27
C GLY A 317 12.68 -3.09 -1.10
N CYS A 318 13.11 -4.33 -1.35
CA CYS A 318 13.86 -5.14 -0.38
C CYS A 318 14.91 -6.01 -1.08
N ASP A 319 15.89 -6.50 -0.31
CA ASP A 319 16.86 -7.50 -0.73
C ASP A 319 16.73 -8.80 0.06
N ALA A 320 16.28 -8.67 1.31
CA ALA A 320 16.03 -9.76 2.24
C ALA A 320 14.74 -9.48 3.03
N ASN A 321 14.15 -10.52 3.61
CA ASN A 321 12.94 -10.40 4.45
C ASN A 321 13.15 -9.41 5.60
N ASP A 322 14.36 -9.35 6.16
CA ASP A 322 14.69 -8.41 7.25
C ASP A 322 14.55 -6.94 6.83
N ASP A 323 14.60 -6.61 5.53
CA ASP A 323 14.34 -5.25 5.05
C ASP A 323 12.85 -4.87 5.10
N CYS A 324 11.98 -5.88 5.25
CA CYS A 324 10.53 -5.78 5.25
C CYS A 324 9.91 -5.78 6.65
N ASP A 325 10.74 -5.87 7.68
CA ASP A 325 10.33 -5.85 9.07
C ASP A 325 9.50 -4.60 9.40
N ASP A 326 8.19 -4.79 9.57
CA ASP A 326 7.27 -3.73 10.00
C ASP A 326 7.07 -3.69 11.53
N HIS A 327 7.80 -4.53 12.24
CA HIS A 327 7.74 -4.75 13.69
C HIS A 327 6.39 -5.27 14.19
N ASP A 328 5.53 -5.83 13.32
CA ASP A 328 4.31 -6.51 13.71
C ASP A 328 4.54 -8.03 13.83
N THR A 329 4.54 -8.57 15.05
CA THR A 329 4.68 -10.02 15.27
C THR A 329 3.54 -10.86 14.69
N CYS A 330 2.46 -10.22 14.22
CA CYS A 330 1.33 -10.86 13.60
C CYS A 330 1.42 -10.88 12.06
N THR A 331 2.50 -10.38 11.47
CA THR A 331 2.78 -10.48 10.04
C THR A 331 4.00 -11.35 9.77
N HIS A 332 4.00 -11.99 8.60
CA HIS A 332 5.16 -12.62 8.02
C HIS A 332 5.73 -11.70 6.96
N ASP A 333 6.94 -11.22 7.21
CA ASP A 333 7.60 -10.25 6.37
C ASP A 333 8.48 -10.98 5.36
N ALA A 334 8.15 -10.79 4.10
CA ALA A 334 8.78 -11.48 3.00
C ALA A 334 9.25 -10.49 1.95
N CYS A 335 10.51 -10.64 1.54
CA CYS A 335 11.04 -9.97 0.38
C CYS A 335 10.88 -10.84 -0.86
N VAL A 336 9.90 -10.55 -1.69
CA VAL A 336 9.62 -11.32 -2.91
C VAL A 336 9.82 -10.45 -4.14
N GLY A 337 10.79 -10.79 -4.97
CA GLY A 337 11.07 -10.01 -6.19
C GLY A 337 11.51 -8.57 -5.92
N GLY A 338 12.08 -8.30 -4.76
CA GLY A 338 12.46 -6.97 -4.35
C GLY A 338 11.32 -6.11 -3.82
N PHE A 339 10.21 -6.74 -3.38
CA PHE A 339 9.11 -6.07 -2.72
C PHE A 339 8.79 -6.65 -1.35
N CYS A 340 8.46 -5.78 -0.40
CA CYS A 340 7.99 -6.21 0.91
C CYS A 340 6.52 -6.60 0.91
N PHE A 341 6.28 -7.78 1.46
CA PHE A 341 4.97 -8.34 1.71
C PHE A 341 4.89 -8.71 3.18
N ASN A 342 3.92 -8.12 3.87
CA ASN A 342 3.67 -8.37 5.28
C ASN A 342 2.32 -9.09 5.30
N THR A 343 2.37 -10.40 5.46
CA THR A 343 1.18 -11.26 5.36
C THR A 343 0.68 -11.56 6.76
N ASP A 344 -0.58 -11.25 7.07
CA ASP A 344 -1.18 -11.63 8.36
C ASP A 344 -1.00 -13.15 8.59
N VAL A 345 -0.40 -13.52 9.73
CA VAL A 345 -0.20 -14.91 10.13
C VAL A 345 -0.80 -15.19 11.51
N MET A 346 -0.98 -16.49 11.79
CA MET A 346 -1.32 -16.92 13.13
C MET A 346 -0.12 -16.66 14.05
N PHE A 347 -0.35 -16.13 15.26
CA PHE A 347 0.73 -15.96 16.24
C PHE A 347 1.49 -17.28 16.40
N GLY A 348 2.81 -17.25 16.22
CA GLY A 348 3.68 -18.43 16.29
C GLY A 348 3.91 -19.19 14.97
N ASP A 349 3.24 -18.84 13.88
CA ASP A 349 3.48 -19.38 12.52
C ASP A 349 4.61 -18.58 11.84
N VAL A 350 5.82 -18.75 12.36
CA VAL A 350 7.00 -17.99 11.93
C VAL A 350 7.47 -18.39 10.53
N ASN A 351 7.05 -19.56 10.03
CA ASN A 351 7.39 -20.02 8.69
C ASN A 351 6.33 -19.65 7.62
N GLY A 352 5.18 -19.10 8.04
CA GLY A 352 4.15 -18.53 7.18
C GLY A 352 3.37 -19.54 6.34
N ILE A 353 3.22 -20.80 6.79
CA ILE A 353 2.47 -21.83 6.04
C ILE A 353 0.98 -21.93 6.42
N GLY A 354 0.52 -21.11 7.36
CA GLY A 354 -0.87 -21.04 7.83
C GLY A 354 -1.19 -21.98 9.00
N GLU A 355 -0.20 -22.69 9.56
CA GLU A 355 -0.37 -23.58 10.70
C GLU A 355 0.81 -23.46 11.65
N VAL A 356 0.56 -23.35 12.96
CA VAL A 356 1.61 -23.41 13.98
C VAL A 356 1.94 -24.89 14.25
N ASP A 357 3.07 -25.36 13.75
CA ASP A 357 3.50 -26.75 13.86
C ASP A 357 4.94 -26.93 14.37
N ILE A 358 5.52 -28.12 14.18
CA ILE A 358 6.88 -28.41 14.65
C ILE A 358 7.95 -27.67 13.84
N PHE A 359 7.67 -27.30 12.59
CA PHE A 359 8.59 -26.58 11.73
C PHE A 359 8.77 -25.13 12.18
N ASP A 360 7.77 -24.50 12.78
CA ASP A 360 7.90 -23.18 13.42
C ASP A 360 8.87 -23.22 14.61
N ILE A 361 8.75 -24.25 15.44
CA ILE A 361 9.68 -24.47 16.56
C ILE A 361 11.11 -24.64 16.02
N LEU A 362 11.26 -25.36 14.90
CA LEU A 362 12.57 -25.55 14.28
C LEU A 362 13.13 -24.25 13.67
N CYS A 363 12.30 -23.41 13.06
CA CYS A 363 12.70 -22.08 12.58
C CYS A 363 13.35 -21.26 13.72
N VAL A 364 12.62 -21.07 14.83
CA VAL A 364 13.15 -20.28 15.96
C VAL A 364 14.39 -20.92 16.60
N LEU A 365 14.48 -22.26 16.63
CA LEU A 365 15.69 -22.95 17.13
C LEU A 365 16.89 -22.76 16.21
N ASP A 366 16.68 -22.76 14.89
CA ASP A 366 17.72 -22.46 13.90
C ASP A 366 18.12 -20.98 14.00
N GLY A 367 17.16 -20.06 14.12
CA GLY A 367 17.37 -18.63 14.37
C GLY A 367 18.16 -18.37 15.67
N PHE A 368 17.88 -19.10 16.74
CA PHE A 368 18.66 -19.07 18.00
C PHE A 368 20.11 -19.52 17.79
N ALA A 369 20.36 -20.40 16.83
CA ALA A 369 21.71 -20.82 16.42
C ALA A 369 22.35 -19.84 15.40
N GLY A 370 21.65 -18.78 14.99
CA GLY A 370 22.06 -17.84 13.95
C GLY A 370 22.00 -18.42 12.54
N VAL A 371 21.12 -19.40 12.32
CA VAL A 371 20.89 -20.06 11.04
C VAL A 371 19.52 -19.66 10.51
N TYR A 372 19.51 -18.91 9.41
CA TYR A 372 18.29 -18.46 8.75
C TYR A 372 18.18 -19.09 7.37
N GLN A 373 17.05 -19.71 7.05
CA GLN A 373 16.81 -20.39 5.78
C GLN A 373 15.34 -20.30 5.37
N GLY A 374 15.11 -19.92 4.10
CA GLY A 374 13.76 -19.84 3.57
C GLY A 374 12.94 -18.77 4.31
N PRO A 375 11.70 -19.06 4.74
CA PRO A 375 10.87 -18.10 5.45
C PRO A 375 11.31 -17.84 6.90
N CYS A 376 12.14 -18.71 7.50
CA CYS A 376 12.68 -18.51 8.85
C CYS A 376 13.80 -17.45 8.83
N THR A 377 13.46 -16.20 9.09
CA THR A 377 14.39 -15.05 9.13
C THR A 377 14.37 -14.39 10.49
N LEU A 378 15.30 -13.47 10.76
CA LEU A 378 15.35 -12.80 12.05
C LEU A 378 14.05 -12.05 12.32
N SER A 379 13.53 -11.32 11.32
CA SER A 379 12.25 -10.61 11.41
C SER A 379 11.08 -11.52 11.80
N ASN A 380 11.00 -12.71 11.19
CA ASN A 380 9.87 -13.62 11.38
C ASN A 380 10.01 -14.50 12.62
N ASP A 381 11.25 -14.80 13.05
CA ASP A 381 11.51 -15.64 14.22
C ASP A 381 11.47 -14.84 15.53
N ASP A 382 11.64 -13.50 15.47
CA ASP A 382 11.72 -12.59 16.62
C ASP A 382 10.33 -12.16 17.12
N ILE A 383 9.58 -13.12 17.64
CA ILE A 383 8.19 -12.94 18.08
C ILE A 383 8.04 -12.82 19.61
N ALA A 384 9.16 -12.62 20.34
CA ALA A 384 9.17 -12.58 21.80
C ALA A 384 8.14 -11.54 22.33
N PRO A 385 7.71 -11.64 23.60
CA PRO A 385 6.37 -11.23 24.09
C PRO A 385 5.61 -10.11 23.35
N CYS A 386 5.13 -10.40 22.13
CA CYS A 386 4.32 -9.54 21.27
C CYS A 386 4.99 -8.29 20.66
N GLU A 387 6.30 -8.10 20.82
CA GLU A 387 7.06 -7.01 20.19
C GLU A 387 8.49 -7.52 19.88
N PRO A 388 8.98 -7.41 18.63
CA PRO A 388 10.35 -7.84 18.29
C PRO A 388 11.38 -7.00 19.06
N ASP A 389 12.44 -7.63 19.57
CA ASP A 389 13.49 -6.95 20.35
C ASP A 389 14.89 -6.99 19.70
N GLY A 390 14.96 -7.53 18.49
CA GLY A 390 16.14 -7.78 17.69
C GLY A 390 16.94 -9.01 18.13
N ILE A 391 16.40 -9.87 19.00
CA ILE A 391 17.12 -10.99 19.60
C ILE A 391 16.26 -12.27 19.65
N ILE A 392 16.62 -13.25 18.82
CA ILE A 392 16.11 -14.61 18.99
C ILE A 392 16.62 -15.23 20.28
N ASP A 393 15.78 -15.28 21.31
CA ASP A 393 16.10 -15.86 22.59
C ASP A 393 15.09 -16.92 23.06
N ILE A 394 15.17 -17.31 24.33
CA ILE A 394 14.28 -18.36 24.88
C ILE A 394 12.81 -17.92 24.90
N PHE A 395 12.52 -16.62 24.92
CA PHE A 395 11.15 -16.12 24.92
C PHE A 395 10.49 -16.28 23.56
N CYS A 396 11.22 -16.14 22.45
CA CYS A 396 10.72 -16.49 21.10
C CYS A 396 10.30 -17.97 21.05
N ILE A 397 11.14 -18.87 21.57
CA ILE A 397 10.85 -20.31 21.59
C ILE A 397 9.60 -20.61 22.44
N LEU A 398 9.46 -19.95 23.58
CA LEU A 398 8.28 -20.11 24.43
C LEU A 398 7.01 -19.56 23.76
N ALA A 399 7.10 -18.44 23.05
CA ALA A 399 5.99 -17.87 22.28
C ALA A 399 5.45 -18.85 21.23
N VAL A 400 6.33 -19.46 20.42
CA VAL A 400 5.90 -20.49 19.45
C VAL A 400 5.33 -21.72 20.15
N LEU A 401 5.89 -22.16 21.28
CA LEU A 401 5.36 -23.31 22.02
C LEU A 401 3.98 -23.03 22.63
N ASP A 402 3.75 -21.82 23.11
CA ASP A 402 2.45 -21.38 23.62
C ASP A 402 1.42 -21.32 22.48
N ALA A 403 1.80 -20.75 21.34
CA ALA A 403 0.99 -20.77 20.12
C ALA A 403 0.64 -22.18 19.64
N PHE A 404 1.63 -23.09 19.62
CA PHE A 404 1.44 -24.51 19.30
C PHE A 404 0.48 -25.21 20.27
N ALA A 405 0.41 -24.74 21.52
CA ALA A 405 -0.55 -25.21 22.52
C ALA A 405 -1.93 -24.52 22.42
N GLY A 406 -2.14 -23.63 21.44
CA GLY A 406 -3.36 -22.87 21.20
C GLY A 406 -3.50 -21.62 22.08
N VAL A 407 -2.39 -21.11 22.62
CA VAL A 407 -2.36 -19.87 23.41
C VAL A 407 -1.90 -18.72 22.49
N ASN A 408 -2.76 -17.72 22.30
CA ASN A 408 -2.45 -16.52 21.52
C ASN A 408 -2.43 -15.32 22.47
N ASP A 409 -1.26 -15.01 23.00
CA ASP A 409 -1.07 -13.92 23.97
C ASP A 409 -1.00 -12.53 23.30
N CYS A 410 -0.79 -12.48 21.98
CA CYS A 410 -0.54 -11.24 21.23
C CYS A 410 -1.76 -10.72 20.45
N ASN A 411 -2.92 -11.37 20.58
CA ASN A 411 -4.15 -11.04 19.86
C ASN A 411 -3.98 -10.99 18.33
N CYS A 412 -3.07 -11.77 17.75
CA CYS A 412 -2.99 -11.89 16.30
C CYS A 412 -4.30 -12.49 15.76
N PRO A 413 -4.67 -12.19 14.50
CA PRO A 413 -5.83 -12.81 13.86
C PRO A 413 -5.75 -14.34 13.95
N ALA A 414 -6.90 -15.01 14.04
CA ALA A 414 -6.92 -16.43 13.71
C ALA A 414 -6.55 -16.52 12.22
N GLY A 415 -5.45 -17.21 11.90
CA GLY A 415 -4.99 -17.39 10.53
C GLY A 415 -6.09 -17.89 9.57
N PRO A 416 -5.88 -17.76 8.25
CA PRO A 416 -6.89 -18.04 7.23
C PRO A 416 -7.50 -19.45 7.25
#